data_AF-A0A2B7ZWA7-F1
#
_entry.id   AF-A0A2B7ZWA7-F1
#
_cell.length_a   1.000
_cell.length_b   1.000
_cell.length_c   1.000
_cell.angle_alpha   90.00
_cell.angle_beta   90.00
_cell.angle_gamma   90.00
#
_symmetry.space_group_name_H-M   'P 1'
#
loop_
_entity.id
_entity.type
_entity.pdbx_description
1 polymer ?
#
loop_
_entity_poly.entity_id
_entity_poly.type
_entity_poly.pdbx_seq_one_letter_code
_entity_poly.pdbx_strand_id
1 'polypeptide(L)'
;MGKIPVIFRATLSYFIEPGAGEIGWKDKYRYQSHGLRFDTNNAGEDKDDFRKRVNIEAREENEEANRNSGSNRWVIGAKNRSNGSVHSDYWEGTAADAATCNLIAVFPVIGWWRERAHLGKAENLTRYSLIISLETPAQDVELYTAVKNIIDVPIEIKT
;
A
#
# COMPACT_ATOMS: atom_id res chain seq x y z
N MET A 1 -6.08 -22.71 -14.51
CA MET A 1 -6.18 -22.08 -13.18
C MET A 1 -6.45 -20.57 -13.21
N GLY A 2 -6.12 -19.84 -14.30
CA GLY A 2 -6.24 -18.38 -14.32
C GLY A 2 -7.62 -17.78 -13.99
N LYS A 3 -8.73 -18.49 -14.22
CA LYS A 3 -10.10 -18.01 -13.94
C LYS A 3 -10.60 -18.27 -12.52
N ILE A 4 -9.79 -18.89 -11.65
CA ILE A 4 -10.18 -19.20 -10.27
C ILE A 4 -10.42 -17.87 -9.54
N PRO A 5 -11.55 -17.70 -8.82
CA PRO A 5 -11.77 -16.51 -8.03
C PRO A 5 -10.79 -16.46 -6.86
N VAL A 6 -10.21 -15.28 -6.65
CA VAL A 6 -9.25 -15.00 -5.58
C VAL A 6 -9.66 -13.70 -4.90
N ILE A 7 -9.64 -13.69 -3.58
CA ILE A 7 -9.76 -12.48 -2.78
C ILE A 7 -8.35 -12.07 -2.36
N PHE A 8 -7.94 -10.89 -2.80
CA PHE A 8 -6.68 -10.28 -2.38
C PHE A 8 -6.97 -9.27 -1.27
N ARG A 9 -6.32 -9.42 -0.13
CA ARG A 9 -6.41 -8.47 0.99
C ARG A 9 -5.04 -7.91 1.32
N ALA A 10 -4.99 -6.60 1.53
CA ALA A 10 -3.82 -5.91 2.06
C ALA A 10 -4.18 -5.22 3.36
N THR A 11 -3.33 -5.42 4.37
CA THR A 11 -3.45 -4.81 5.68
C THR A 11 -2.14 -4.13 6.04
N LEU A 12 -2.15 -2.80 6.06
CA LEU A 12 -1.05 -1.95 6.51
C LEU A 12 -1.30 -1.52 7.94
N SER A 13 -0.33 -1.72 8.83
CA SER A 13 -0.37 -1.22 10.20
C SER A 13 0.90 -0.43 10.51
N TYR A 14 0.74 0.71 11.16
CA TYR A 14 1.86 1.54 11.59
C TYR A 14 1.50 2.32 12.85
N PHE A 15 2.52 2.66 13.64
CA PHE A 15 2.31 3.47 14.84
C PHE A 15 2.19 4.95 14.47
N ILE A 16 1.12 5.60 14.93
CA ILE A 16 0.94 7.04 14.74
C ILE A 16 1.74 7.77 15.81
N GLU A 17 2.83 8.43 15.43
CA GLU A 17 3.65 9.21 16.37
C GLU A 17 2.84 10.43 16.87
N PRO A 18 2.75 10.66 18.20
CA PRO A 18 2.01 11.76 18.80
C PRO A 18 2.70 13.11 18.57
N GLY A 19 1.92 14.19 18.65
CA GLY A 19 2.32 15.49 18.14
C GLY A 19 3.21 16.19 19.11
N ALA A 20 4.42 16.56 18.68
CA ALA A 20 5.24 17.48 19.44
C ALA A 20 4.59 18.88 19.37
N GLY A 21 3.65 19.17 20.27
CA GLY A 21 3.02 20.47 20.41
C GLY A 21 1.85 20.42 21.39
N GLU A 22 1.88 21.29 22.40
CA GLU A 22 0.77 21.47 23.34
C GLU A 22 -0.50 21.91 22.62
N ILE A 23 -1.64 21.61 23.26
CA ILE A 23 -3.03 21.83 22.87
C ILE A 23 -3.22 23.10 22.02
N GLY A 24 -3.17 22.92 20.69
CA GLY A 24 -3.44 23.97 19.71
C GLY A 24 -4.87 23.83 19.17
N TRP A 25 -5.84 24.40 19.87
CA TRP A 25 -7.28 24.38 19.55
C TRP A 25 -7.71 24.98 18.19
N LYS A 26 -6.81 25.32 17.28
CA LYS A 26 -7.18 25.91 15.98
C LYS A 26 -7.43 24.89 14.86
N ASP A 27 -6.90 23.67 14.95
CA ASP A 27 -7.06 22.70 13.85
C ASP A 27 -7.10 21.25 14.37
N LYS A 28 -8.23 20.88 15.02
CA LYS A 28 -8.47 19.54 15.59
C LYS A 28 -8.42 18.40 14.56
N TYR A 29 -8.37 18.72 13.27
CA TYR A 29 -8.39 17.76 12.16
C TYR A 29 -6.99 17.45 11.57
N ARG A 30 -5.91 18.09 12.04
CA ARG A 30 -4.55 17.85 11.54
C ARG A 30 -3.77 16.85 12.38
N TYR A 31 -4.19 15.59 12.42
CA TYR A 31 -3.31 14.57 12.99
C TYR A 31 -3.32 13.23 12.26
N GLN A 32 -2.60 13.20 11.13
CA GLN A 32 -2.02 11.98 10.59
C GLN A 32 -0.51 12.17 10.56
N SER A 33 0.20 11.27 11.24
CA SER A 33 1.61 11.46 11.52
C SER A 33 2.49 11.50 10.28
N HIS A 34 2.77 10.32 9.75
CA HIS A 34 3.37 10.13 8.43
C HIS A 34 2.28 9.87 7.39
N GLY A 35 1.07 9.53 7.85
CA GLY A 35 -0.08 9.26 7.00
C GLY A 35 0.20 8.15 5.98
N LEU A 36 0.84 7.05 6.39
CA LEU A 36 1.13 5.98 5.43
C LEU A 36 -0.15 5.45 4.79
N ARG A 37 -0.05 5.15 3.50
CA ARG A 37 -1.08 4.53 2.66
C ARG A 37 -0.43 3.41 1.87
N PHE A 38 -1.25 2.53 1.34
CA PHE A 38 -0.82 1.53 0.38
C PHE A 38 -1.67 1.59 -0.87
N ASP A 39 -1.08 1.14 -1.97
CA ASP A 39 -1.81 0.75 -3.16
C ASP A 39 -1.05 -0.35 -3.93
N THR A 40 -1.72 -0.91 -4.93
CA THR A 40 -1.22 -2.01 -5.76
C THR A 40 -1.40 -1.67 -7.23
N ASN A 41 -0.61 -2.28 -8.11
CA ASN A 41 -0.81 -2.08 -9.55
C ASN A 41 -2.11 -2.74 -10.02
N ASN A 42 -2.73 -2.18 -11.05
CA ASN A 42 -3.87 -2.76 -11.73
C ASN A 42 -3.45 -3.99 -12.54
N ALA A 43 -4.41 -4.85 -12.86
CA ALA A 43 -4.16 -5.99 -13.74
C ALA A 43 -3.64 -5.48 -15.10
N GLY A 44 -2.44 -5.94 -15.49
CA GLY A 44 -1.78 -5.51 -16.73
C GLY A 44 -1.19 -4.10 -16.71
N GLU A 45 -1.15 -3.40 -15.57
CA GLU A 45 -0.48 -2.08 -15.45
C GLU A 45 1.04 -2.27 -15.35
N ASP A 46 1.77 -1.51 -16.17
CA ASP A 46 3.23 -1.49 -16.15
C ASP A 46 3.77 -0.82 -14.87
N LYS A 47 5.00 -1.18 -14.50
CA LYS A 47 5.68 -0.64 -13.32
C LYS A 47 5.83 0.87 -13.37
N ASP A 48 6.17 1.44 -14.53
CA ASP A 48 6.39 2.89 -14.65
C ASP A 48 5.06 3.66 -14.55
N ASP A 49 4.00 3.13 -15.16
CA ASP A 49 2.65 3.67 -15.02
C ASP A 49 2.16 3.62 -13.57
N PHE A 50 2.38 2.50 -12.88
CA PHE A 50 2.06 2.36 -11.46
C PHE A 50 2.82 3.39 -10.61
N ARG A 51 4.13 3.57 -10.88
CA ARG A 51 4.97 4.54 -10.16
C ARG A 51 4.48 5.97 -10.38
N LYS A 52 4.19 6.35 -11.62
CA LYS A 52 3.64 7.68 -11.97
C LYS A 52 2.26 7.91 -11.33
N ARG A 53 1.46 6.86 -11.21
CA ARG A 53 0.14 6.94 -10.57
C ARG A 53 0.25 7.22 -9.07
N VAL A 54 1.12 6.50 -8.37
CA VAL A 54 1.32 6.62 -6.92
C VAL A 54 2.11 7.87 -6.54
N ASN A 55 3.18 8.19 -7.28
CA ASN A 55 4.05 9.32 -6.99
C ASN A 55 3.78 10.48 -7.95
N ILE A 56 3.21 11.57 -7.41
CA ILE A 56 2.94 12.79 -8.18
C ILE A 56 4.24 13.41 -8.73
N GLU A 57 5.35 13.35 -8.00
CA GLU A 57 6.65 13.86 -8.45
C GLU A 57 7.31 12.99 -9.51
N ALA A 58 6.85 11.75 -9.71
CA ALA A 58 7.32 10.91 -10.81
C ALA A 58 6.62 11.24 -12.14
N ARG A 59 5.70 12.20 -12.16
CA ARG A 59 4.99 12.65 -13.37
C ARG A 59 5.78 13.76 -14.05
N GLU A 60 5.86 13.69 -15.38
CA GLU A 60 6.37 14.81 -16.16
C GLU A 60 5.33 15.96 -16.16
N GLU A 61 5.80 17.21 -16.26
CA GLU A 61 5.01 18.44 -16.06
C GLU A 61 3.78 18.59 -16.98
N ASN A 62 3.62 17.72 -17.98
CA ASN A 62 2.52 17.70 -18.95
C ASN A 62 1.77 16.36 -19.08
N GLU A 63 1.98 15.39 -18.18
CA GLU A 63 1.26 14.11 -18.23
C GLU A 63 -0.02 14.14 -17.36
N GLU A 64 -1.20 14.10 -18.01
CA GLU A 64 -2.45 13.80 -17.31
C GLU A 64 -2.41 12.35 -16.79
N ALA A 65 -2.49 12.19 -15.47
CA ALA A 65 -2.58 10.86 -14.89
C ALA A 65 -3.81 10.14 -15.42
N ASN A 66 -3.62 8.90 -15.87
CA ASN A 66 -4.73 8.01 -16.19
C ASN A 66 -5.68 7.96 -14.98
N ARG A 67 -6.90 8.49 -15.15
CA ARG A 67 -7.86 8.73 -14.07
C ARG A 67 -8.37 7.44 -13.45
N ASN A 68 -8.09 6.30 -14.06
CA ASN A 68 -8.40 5.00 -13.49
C ASN A 68 -7.36 4.66 -12.41
N SER A 69 -7.54 5.26 -11.23
CA SER A 69 -6.67 5.09 -10.06
C SER A 69 -6.55 3.63 -9.59
N GLY A 70 -7.29 2.67 -10.17
CA GLY A 70 -7.45 1.33 -9.61
C GLY A 70 -8.20 1.30 -8.29
N SER A 71 -8.43 2.46 -7.67
CA SER A 71 -9.02 2.63 -6.35
C SER A 71 -10.45 2.09 -6.26
N ASN A 72 -11.16 2.03 -7.39
CA ASN A 72 -12.53 1.51 -7.48
C ASN A 72 -12.64 -0.01 -7.36
N ARG A 73 -11.55 -0.78 -7.55
CA ARG A 73 -11.61 -2.24 -7.41
C ARG A 73 -11.66 -2.68 -5.95
N TRP A 74 -11.19 -1.81 -5.06
CA TRP A 74 -11.18 -2.05 -3.64
C TRP A 74 -12.58 -1.90 -3.05
N VAL A 75 -12.98 -2.84 -2.20
CA VAL A 75 -14.35 -2.89 -1.67
C VAL A 75 -14.59 -1.80 -0.62
N ILE A 76 -13.64 -1.54 0.28
CA ILE A 76 -13.78 -0.49 1.30
C ILE A 76 -13.42 0.88 0.71
N GLY A 77 -12.39 0.89 -0.13
CA GLY A 77 -11.93 2.06 -0.87
C GLY A 77 -10.96 2.93 -0.06
N ALA A 78 -10.12 3.66 -0.79
CA ALA A 78 -8.99 4.42 -0.24
C ALA A 78 -9.40 5.42 0.87
N LYS A 79 -10.58 6.04 0.77
CA LYS A 79 -11.06 7.01 1.78
C LYS A 79 -11.47 6.33 3.09
N ASN A 80 -12.18 5.20 3.03
CA ASN A 80 -12.74 4.56 4.22
C ASN A 80 -11.75 3.63 4.91
N ARG A 81 -10.81 3.02 4.18
CA ARG A 81 -9.78 2.13 4.75
C ARG A 81 -8.70 2.86 5.54
N SER A 82 -8.61 4.18 5.39
CA SER A 82 -7.47 4.99 5.84
C SER A 82 -7.67 5.63 7.23
N ASN A 83 -8.59 5.09 8.03
CA ASN A 83 -8.91 5.61 9.35
C ASN A 83 -8.07 4.92 10.43
N GLY A 84 -7.41 5.70 11.28
CA GLY A 84 -6.58 5.18 12.37
C GLY A 84 -5.23 4.62 11.90
N SER A 85 -4.69 3.69 12.69
CA SER A 85 -3.35 3.10 12.55
C SER A 85 -3.32 1.74 11.83
N VAL A 86 -4.48 1.20 11.45
CA VAL A 86 -4.62 -0.07 10.74
C VAL A 86 -5.50 0.16 9.53
N HIS A 87 -4.93 0.01 8.34
CA HIS A 87 -5.61 0.18 7.06
C HIS A 87 -5.74 -1.17 6.41
N SER A 88 -6.97 -1.65 6.25
CA SER A 88 -7.24 -2.95 5.65
C SER A 88 -8.27 -2.80 4.55
N ASP A 89 -8.03 -3.44 3.41
CA ASP A 89 -8.95 -3.47 2.29
C ASP A 89 -8.73 -4.72 1.44
N TYR A 90 -9.71 -5.06 0.63
CA TYR A 90 -9.64 -6.21 -0.25
C TYR A 90 -10.31 -5.93 -1.60
N TRP A 91 -9.94 -6.73 -2.59
CA TRP A 91 -10.60 -6.78 -3.88
C TRP A 91 -10.71 -8.23 -4.35
N GLU A 92 -11.67 -8.48 -5.22
CA GLU A 92 -11.94 -9.80 -5.78
C GLU A 92 -11.63 -9.80 -7.26
N GLY A 93 -10.99 -10.86 -7.75
CA GLY A 93 -10.72 -11.04 -9.17
C GLY A 93 -10.24 -12.44 -9.47
N THR A 94 -9.65 -12.62 -10.64
CA THR A 94 -9.19 -13.94 -11.06
C THR A 94 -7.75 -14.20 -10.59
N ALA A 95 -7.36 -15.47 -10.50
CA ALA A 95 -5.98 -15.84 -10.20
C ALA A 95 -4.97 -15.25 -11.20
N ALA A 96 -5.37 -15.06 -12.46
CA ALA A 96 -4.56 -14.37 -13.46
C ALA A 96 -4.39 -12.87 -13.13
N ASP A 97 -5.45 -12.20 -12.70
CA ASP A 97 -5.38 -10.81 -12.27
C ASP A 97 -4.49 -10.67 -11.03
N ALA A 98 -4.68 -11.53 -10.03
CA ALA A 98 -3.86 -11.54 -8.82
C ALA A 98 -2.37 -11.79 -9.12
N ALA A 99 -2.05 -12.66 -10.09
CA ALA A 99 -0.68 -12.91 -10.50
C ALA A 99 -0.01 -11.71 -11.19
N THR A 100 -0.78 -10.88 -11.90
CA THR A 100 -0.25 -9.67 -12.55
C THR A 100 -0.26 -8.44 -11.63
N CYS A 101 -1.07 -8.45 -10.57
CA CYS A 101 -1.10 -7.41 -9.53
C CYS A 101 0.00 -7.65 -8.48
N ASN A 102 1.26 -7.71 -8.92
CA ASN A 102 2.41 -8.10 -8.11
C ASN A 102 3.23 -6.92 -7.55
N LEU A 103 2.84 -5.68 -7.83
CA LEU A 103 3.50 -4.48 -7.32
C LEU A 103 2.69 -3.87 -6.18
N ILE A 104 3.39 -3.52 -5.12
CA ILE A 104 2.85 -2.86 -3.92
C ILE A 104 3.66 -1.59 -3.69
N ALA A 105 2.96 -0.51 -3.40
CA ALA A 105 3.57 0.72 -2.91
C ALA A 105 3.05 1.04 -1.52
N VAL A 106 3.95 1.40 -0.61
CA VAL A 106 3.63 2.05 0.66
C VAL A 106 4.21 3.45 0.62
N PHE A 107 3.37 4.45 0.84
CA PHE A 107 3.76 5.85 0.65
C PHE A 107 3.10 6.75 1.68
N PRO A 108 3.78 7.82 2.13
CA PRO A 108 3.18 8.81 3.01
C PRO A 108 2.22 9.72 2.24
N VAL A 109 1.20 10.23 2.93
CA VAL A 109 0.41 11.38 2.46
C VAL A 109 0.69 12.61 3.34
N ILE A 110 -0.08 13.69 3.12
CA ILE A 110 0.05 14.91 3.91
C ILE A 110 -0.14 14.61 5.40
N GLY A 111 0.82 15.04 6.21
CA GLY A 111 0.84 14.84 7.66
C GLY A 111 1.81 15.82 8.32
N TRP A 112 1.79 15.92 9.65
CA TRP A 112 2.63 16.89 10.36
C TRP A 112 4.13 16.62 10.20
N TRP A 113 4.54 15.38 9.88
CA TRP A 113 5.91 15.05 9.50
C TRP A 113 6.41 15.90 8.32
N ARG A 114 5.51 16.17 7.36
CA ARG A 114 5.79 16.99 6.19
C ARG A 114 5.52 18.47 6.44
N GLU A 115 4.43 18.81 7.13
CA GLU A 115 4.03 20.21 7.34
C GLU A 115 4.92 20.96 8.35
N ARG A 116 5.53 20.25 9.30
CA ARG A 116 6.41 20.84 10.33
C ARG A 116 7.88 20.59 9.99
N ALA A 117 8.32 21.13 8.86
CA ALA A 117 9.70 20.96 8.36
C ALA A 117 10.77 21.36 9.41
N HIS A 118 10.50 22.36 10.27
CA HIS A 118 11.39 22.78 11.36
C HIS A 118 11.71 21.68 12.40
N LEU A 119 10.92 20.60 12.46
CA LEU A 119 11.18 19.46 13.35
C LEU A 119 12.08 18.40 12.72
N GLY A 120 12.44 18.51 11.43
CA GLY A 120 13.32 17.57 10.74
C GLY A 120 12.79 16.13 10.66
N LYS A 121 11.49 15.92 10.88
CA LYS A 121 10.92 14.57 10.99
C LYS A 121 10.78 13.84 9.65
N ALA A 122 10.65 14.55 8.53
CA ALA A 122 10.49 13.95 7.21
C ALA A 122 11.62 12.98 6.84
N GLU A 123 12.83 13.20 7.36
CA GLU A 123 14.03 12.38 7.11
C GLU A 123 14.15 11.17 8.05
N ASN A 124 13.22 10.97 8.98
CA ASN A 124 13.31 9.90 9.95
C ASN A 124 12.80 8.57 9.39
N LEU A 125 13.39 7.49 9.89
CA LEU A 125 12.89 6.13 9.63
C LEU A 125 11.66 5.84 10.49
N THR A 126 10.70 5.16 9.89
CA THR A 126 9.48 4.70 10.57
C THR A 126 9.24 3.22 10.33
N ARG A 127 8.56 2.57 11.28
CA ARG A 127 8.24 1.15 11.20
C ARG A 127 6.78 0.98 10.82
N TYR A 128 6.55 0.11 9.84
CA TYR A 128 5.23 -0.36 9.46
C TYR A 128 5.26 -1.87 9.24
N SER A 129 4.09 -2.48 9.31
CA SER A 129 3.85 -3.88 8.95
C SER A 129 2.88 -3.91 7.78
N LEU A 130 3.20 -4.66 6.74
CA LEU A 130 2.30 -4.94 5.63
C LEU A 130 2.04 -6.43 5.56
N ILE A 131 0.76 -6.81 5.62
CA ILE A 131 0.31 -8.19 5.50
C ILE A 131 -0.51 -8.29 4.22
N ILE A 132 -0.18 -9.27 3.39
CA ILE A 132 -0.95 -9.63 2.20
C ILE A 132 -1.55 -11.01 2.42
N SER A 133 -2.85 -11.13 2.19
CA SER A 133 -3.57 -12.40 2.26
C SER A 133 -4.22 -12.69 0.93
N LEU A 134 -4.08 -13.93 0.47
CA LEU A 134 -4.78 -14.47 -0.68
C LEU A 134 -5.74 -15.54 -0.18
N GLU A 135 -7.01 -15.42 -0.53
CA GLU A 135 -8.03 -16.42 -0.23
C GLU A 135 -8.57 -16.97 -1.56
N THR A 136 -8.61 -18.30 -1.64
CA THR A 136 -9.08 -19.04 -2.82
C THR A 136 -10.02 -20.14 -2.39
N PRO A 137 -10.88 -20.66 -3.29
CA PRO A 137 -11.59 -21.92 -3.05
C PRO A 137 -10.62 -23.03 -2.64
N ALA A 138 -11.10 -23.95 -1.81
CA ALA A 138 -10.32 -25.11 -1.38
C ALA A 138 -9.81 -25.89 -2.60
N GLN A 139 -8.51 -26.12 -2.63
CA GLN A 139 -7.82 -26.84 -3.68
C GLN A 139 -6.79 -27.77 -3.04
N ASP A 140 -6.63 -28.95 -3.63
CA ASP A 140 -5.61 -29.91 -3.20
C ASP A 140 -4.29 -29.57 -3.91
N VAL A 141 -3.60 -28.54 -3.37
CA VAL A 141 -2.35 -28.00 -3.92
C VAL A 141 -1.29 -27.98 -2.84
N GLU A 142 -0.13 -28.55 -3.14
CA GLU A 142 1.01 -28.57 -2.22
C GLU A 142 1.76 -27.24 -2.21
N LEU A 143 1.23 -26.26 -1.46
CA LEU A 143 1.82 -24.93 -1.33
C LEU A 143 3.05 -24.92 -0.42
N TYR A 144 3.03 -25.70 0.66
CA TYR A 144 4.10 -25.65 1.67
C TYR A 144 5.46 -26.01 1.09
N THR A 145 5.56 -27.14 0.39
CA THR A 145 6.81 -27.62 -0.20
C THR A 145 7.32 -26.66 -1.27
N ALA A 146 6.43 -26.15 -2.12
CA ALA A 146 6.77 -25.17 -3.16
C ALA A 146 7.32 -23.86 -2.57
N VAL A 147 6.66 -23.30 -1.56
CA VAL A 147 7.07 -22.05 -0.91
C VAL A 147 8.37 -22.24 -0.12
N LYS A 148 8.49 -23.34 0.64
CA LYS A 148 9.70 -23.64 1.41
C LYS A 148 10.95 -23.71 0.53
N ASN A 149 10.84 -24.40 -0.62
CA ASN A 149 11.95 -24.52 -1.57
C ASN A 149 12.40 -23.16 -2.13
N ILE A 150 11.52 -22.17 -2.21
CA ILE A 150 11.86 -20.81 -2.67
C ILE A 150 12.50 -19.99 -1.54
N ILE A 151 12.01 -20.11 -0.31
CA ILE A 151 12.52 -19.35 0.84
C ILE A 151 13.90 -19.81 1.28
N ASP A 152 14.20 -21.12 1.22
CA ASP A 152 15.51 -21.66 1.57
C ASP A 152 16.62 -21.22 0.59
N VAL A 153 16.27 -20.63 -0.56
CA VAL A 153 17.24 -19.98 -1.45
C VAL A 153 17.54 -18.58 -0.92
N PRO A 154 18.77 -18.30 -0.43
CA PRO A 154 19.10 -17.00 0.12
C PRO A 154 18.97 -15.91 -0.93
N ILE A 155 18.16 -14.89 -0.65
CA ILE A 155 18.10 -13.66 -1.44
C ILE A 155 19.15 -12.68 -0.90
N GLU A 156 20.15 -12.34 -1.72
CA GLU A 156 21.10 -11.26 -1.41
C GLU A 156 20.37 -9.91 -1.36
N ILE A 157 20.35 -9.30 -0.18
CA ILE A 157 19.85 -7.94 0.00
C ILE A 157 20.99 -6.99 -0.37
N LYS A 158 20.93 -6.37 -1.55
CA LYS A 158 21.85 -5.27 -1.91
C LYS A 158 21.57 -4.10 -0.97
N THR A 159 22.53 -3.85 -0.07
CA THR A 159 22.55 -2.66 0.81
C THR A 159 23.19 -1.51 0.08
#